data_AF-A0A1Y4SCZ0-F1
#
_entry.id   AF-A0A1Y4SCZ0-F1
#
_cell.length_a   1.000
_cell.length_b   1.000
_cell.length_c   1.000
_cell.angle_alpha   90.00
_cell.angle_beta   90.00
_cell.angle_gamma   90.00
#
_symmetry.space_group_name_H-M   'P 1'
#
loop_
_entity.id
_entity.type
_entity.pdbx_description
1 polymer ?
#
loop_
_entity_poly.entity_id
_entity_poly.type
_entity_poly.pdbx_seq_one_letter_code
_entity_poly.pdbx_strand_id
1 'polypeptide(L)'
;MEIRYLDRQEHERSRKLYEEVFVEDEQAFVDAYYQVKAVDNEILAAEENGEIVSMLHRNPYTFRFRGESVPADYLVAVATRFAFRRRGLMSALLTKALRDMEEQKYPFTFLMPADEAIYTPFDFRLMGNDDEEGLSELSQEELSEDYDLYTEKDEAYARRHIDWPGWESTPMMIRLLHLPSFVRRIGAEQEQSLNIEIEDRILPGNNGVFRWDFSEEGSTLSATASKPEIRVSIADLGSFLCGMLGPEELPGLKDAENPQSVIERLGRVQVIDGIYINETV
;
A
#
# COMPACT_ATOMS: atom_id res chain seq x y z
N MET A 1 22.93 17.08 -3.46
CA MET A 1 21.56 16.58 -3.56
C MET A 1 21.35 15.64 -2.39
N GLU A 2 20.48 16.02 -1.47
CA GLU A 2 20.26 15.33 -0.19
C GLU A 2 18.82 14.80 -0.16
N ILE A 3 18.63 13.54 0.26
CA ILE A 3 17.30 12.96 0.48
C ILE A 3 17.13 12.73 1.98
N ARG A 4 16.10 13.33 2.56
CA ARG A 4 15.81 13.21 4.00
C ARG A 4 14.33 13.45 4.29
N TYR A 5 13.90 13.03 5.47
CA TYR A 5 12.65 13.49 6.04
C TYR A 5 12.81 14.94 6.49
N LEU A 6 11.79 15.75 6.22
CA LEU A 6 11.71 17.11 6.74
C LEU A 6 11.35 17.07 8.22
N ASP A 7 11.89 17.99 9.01
CA ASP A 7 11.35 18.22 10.35
C ASP A 7 9.95 18.84 10.23
N ARG A 8 9.06 18.63 11.21
CA ARG A 8 7.68 19.17 11.16
C ARG A 8 7.61 20.68 10.93
N GLN A 9 8.58 21.43 11.47
CA GLN A 9 8.67 22.89 11.29
C GLN A 9 9.02 23.30 9.86
N GLU A 10 9.52 22.37 9.05
CA GLU A 10 9.93 22.57 7.67
C GLU A 10 8.87 22.15 6.65
N HIS A 11 7.76 21.52 7.05
CA HIS A 11 6.77 20.99 6.11
C HIS A 11 6.24 22.04 5.15
N GLU A 12 6.03 23.28 5.60
CA GLU A 12 5.60 24.38 4.73
C GLU A 12 6.56 24.62 3.53
N ARG A 13 7.84 24.22 3.62
CA ARG A 13 8.80 24.33 2.51
C ARG A 13 8.38 23.47 1.31
N SER A 14 7.68 22.35 1.51
CA SER A 14 7.23 21.46 0.42
C SER A 14 6.08 22.07 -0.38
N ARG A 15 5.31 22.99 0.21
CA ARG A 15 4.14 23.62 -0.39
C ARG A 15 4.42 24.28 -1.73
N LYS A 16 5.55 24.97 -1.86
CA LYS A 16 5.96 25.59 -3.13
C LYS A 16 6.04 24.58 -4.28
N LEU A 17 6.56 23.37 -4.02
CA LEU A 17 6.63 22.33 -5.05
C LEU A 17 5.27 21.65 -5.25
N TYR A 18 4.46 21.54 -4.20
CA TYR A 18 3.09 21.04 -4.28
C TYR A 18 2.27 21.87 -5.28
N GLU A 19 2.17 23.18 -5.02
CA GLU A 19 1.40 24.12 -5.86
C GLU A 19 1.99 24.28 -7.27
N GLU A 20 3.29 23.98 -7.47
CA GLU A 20 3.91 23.97 -8.80
C GLU A 20 3.46 22.76 -9.64
N VAL A 21 3.18 21.62 -9.00
CA VAL A 21 2.92 20.33 -9.68
C VAL A 21 1.44 19.99 -9.73
N PHE A 22 0.69 20.25 -8.67
CA PHE A 22 -0.74 19.98 -8.52
C PHE A 22 -1.50 21.31 -8.64
N VAL A 23 -1.56 21.83 -9.87
CA VAL A 23 -2.15 23.14 -10.18
C VAL A 23 -3.68 23.11 -10.26
N GLU A 24 -4.23 21.89 -10.35
CA GLU A 24 -5.64 21.56 -10.36
C GLU A 24 -6.28 21.64 -8.97
N ASP A 25 -5.49 21.49 -7.90
CA ASP A 25 -5.98 21.51 -6.53
C ASP A 25 -6.41 22.91 -6.11
N GLU A 26 -7.59 23.01 -5.51
CA GLU A 26 -8.11 24.28 -5.02
C GLU A 26 -7.25 24.83 -3.87
N GLN A 27 -6.96 26.14 -3.89
CA GLN A 27 -6.12 26.76 -2.86
C GLN A 27 -6.61 26.50 -1.43
N ALA A 28 -7.93 26.47 -1.23
CA ALA A 28 -8.52 26.20 0.08
C ALA A 28 -8.34 24.73 0.52
N PHE A 29 -8.26 23.78 -0.41
CA PHE A 29 -7.89 22.40 -0.11
C PHE A 29 -6.42 22.31 0.28
N VAL A 30 -5.53 22.95 -0.49
CA VAL A 30 -4.09 22.99 -0.17
C VAL A 30 -3.85 23.62 1.20
N ASP A 31 -4.53 24.73 1.51
CA ASP A 31 -4.50 25.35 2.83
C ASP A 31 -4.94 24.40 3.94
N ALA A 32 -6.07 23.70 3.76
CA ALA A 32 -6.57 22.73 4.72
C ALA A 32 -5.60 21.55 4.91
N TYR A 33 -5.05 21.03 3.81
CA TYR A 33 -4.07 19.94 3.84
C TYR A 33 -2.84 20.31 4.68
N TYR A 34 -2.25 21.49 4.47
CA TYR A 34 -1.08 21.92 5.23
C TYR A 34 -1.40 22.28 6.69
N GLN A 35 -2.64 22.66 7.00
CA GLN A 35 -3.10 22.94 8.37
C GLN A 35 -3.55 21.69 9.14
N VAL A 36 -3.85 20.59 8.46
CA VAL A 36 -4.43 19.37 9.06
C VAL A 36 -3.50 18.18 8.86
N LYS A 37 -3.32 17.70 7.63
CA LYS A 37 -2.54 16.49 7.32
C LYS A 37 -1.04 16.76 7.49
N ALA A 38 -0.54 17.86 6.93
CA ALA A 38 0.89 18.16 6.94
C ALA A 38 1.41 18.66 8.30
N VAL A 39 0.57 18.78 9.34
CA VAL A 39 1.04 19.17 10.67
C VAL A 39 1.88 18.05 11.31
N ASP A 40 1.53 16.79 11.04
CA ASP A 40 2.14 15.65 11.70
C ASP A 40 2.25 14.38 10.84
N ASN A 41 2.11 14.51 9.51
CA ASN A 41 2.50 13.47 8.56
C ASN A 41 4.04 13.35 8.45
N GLU A 42 4.53 12.50 7.56
CA GLU A 42 5.96 12.43 7.23
C GLU A 42 6.19 12.90 5.80
N ILE A 43 7.11 13.86 5.59
CA ILE A 43 7.44 14.38 4.25
C ILE A 43 8.87 14.00 3.91
N LEU A 44 9.06 13.16 2.88
CA LEU A 44 10.38 12.80 2.37
C LEU A 44 10.71 13.67 1.17
N ALA A 45 11.81 14.42 1.23
CA ALA A 45 12.19 15.39 0.22
C ALA A 45 13.61 15.17 -0.31
N ALA A 46 13.80 15.49 -1.59
CA ALA A 46 15.10 15.67 -2.22
C ALA A 46 15.38 17.18 -2.37
N GLU A 47 16.50 17.63 -1.83
CA GLU A 47 16.91 19.04 -1.85
C GLU A 47 18.12 19.27 -2.78
N GLU A 48 18.04 20.35 -3.56
CA GLU A 48 19.14 20.86 -4.37
C GLU A 48 19.23 22.39 -4.24
N ASN A 49 20.39 22.90 -3.82
CA ASN A 49 20.65 24.33 -3.57
C ASN A 49 19.65 24.99 -2.60
N GLY A 50 19.20 24.25 -1.57
CA GLY A 50 18.26 24.74 -0.56
C GLY A 50 16.78 24.73 -0.98
N GLU A 51 16.48 24.30 -2.21
CA GLU A 51 15.11 24.09 -2.68
C GLU A 51 14.74 22.61 -2.72
N ILE A 52 13.50 22.32 -2.34
CA ILE A 52 12.90 21.00 -2.55
C ILE A 52 12.59 20.86 -4.05
N VAL A 53 13.19 19.85 -4.67
CA VAL A 53 13.07 19.56 -6.11
C VAL A 53 12.31 18.26 -6.38
N SER A 54 12.15 17.41 -5.36
CA SER A 54 11.29 16.23 -5.40
C SER A 54 10.79 15.92 -4.00
N MET A 55 9.58 15.39 -3.87
CA MET A 55 9.00 15.02 -2.58
C MET A 55 7.98 13.89 -2.72
N LEU A 56 7.67 13.25 -1.59
CA LEU A 56 6.45 12.49 -1.36
C LEU A 56 6.02 12.67 0.09
N HIS A 57 4.72 12.58 0.34
CA HIS A 57 4.15 12.66 1.67
C HIS A 57 3.59 11.29 2.06
N ARG A 58 3.78 10.90 3.32
CA ARG A 58 3.23 9.69 3.94
C ARG A 58 2.20 10.14 4.97
N ASN A 59 0.92 10.06 4.63
CA ASN A 59 -0.16 10.34 5.58
C ASN A 59 -0.46 9.08 6.40
N PRO A 60 -0.25 9.07 7.73
CA PRO A 60 -0.40 7.87 8.53
C PRO A 60 -1.86 7.59 8.90
N TYR A 61 -2.25 6.32 8.78
CA TYR A 61 -3.58 5.82 9.11
C TYR A 61 -3.53 4.47 9.84
N THR A 62 -4.62 4.17 10.53
CA THR A 62 -4.91 2.86 11.11
C THR A 62 -6.02 2.22 10.28
N PHE A 63 -5.88 0.94 9.97
CA PHE A 63 -6.87 0.14 9.26
C PHE A 63 -7.34 -1.02 10.13
N ARG A 64 -8.62 -1.39 10.00
CA ARG A 64 -9.12 -2.68 10.43
C ARG A 64 -8.87 -3.68 9.32
N PHE A 65 -8.09 -4.72 9.61
CA PHE A 65 -7.88 -5.86 8.73
C PHE A 65 -8.33 -7.14 9.44
N ARG A 66 -9.50 -7.66 9.07
CA ARG A 66 -10.15 -8.83 9.69
C ARG A 66 -10.13 -8.74 11.23
N GLY A 67 -10.58 -7.58 11.73
CA GLY A 67 -10.69 -7.27 13.16
C GLY A 67 -9.42 -6.74 13.86
N GLU A 68 -8.22 -6.84 13.27
CA GLU A 68 -6.99 -6.27 13.85
C GLU A 68 -6.73 -4.85 13.34
N SER A 69 -6.32 -3.97 14.25
CA SER A 69 -5.79 -2.65 13.89
C SER A 69 -4.37 -2.79 13.33
N VAL A 70 -4.15 -2.35 12.09
CA VAL A 70 -2.86 -2.36 11.43
C VAL A 70 -2.49 -0.97 10.89
N PRO A 71 -1.22 -0.55 10.94
CA PRO A 71 -0.81 0.74 10.38
C PRO A 71 -0.64 0.64 8.86
N ALA A 72 -1.01 1.69 8.15
CA ALA A 72 -0.60 1.89 6.76
C ALA A 72 -0.53 3.38 6.45
N ASP A 73 0.44 3.78 5.62
CA ASP A 73 0.54 5.16 5.15
C ASP A 73 -0.06 5.28 3.75
N TYR A 74 -0.81 6.36 3.53
CA TYR A 74 -1.25 6.82 2.21
C TYR A 74 -0.14 7.67 1.59
N LEU A 75 0.41 7.23 0.45
CA LEU A 75 1.39 8.02 -0.29
C LEU A 75 0.69 9.05 -1.18
N VAL A 76 0.94 10.32 -0.90
CA VAL A 76 0.37 11.46 -1.65
C VAL A 76 1.45 12.48 -2.00
N ALA A 77 1.08 13.47 -2.80
CA ALA A 77 1.96 14.58 -3.17
C ALA A 77 3.30 14.13 -3.79
N VAL A 78 3.31 13.00 -4.51
CA VAL A 78 4.51 12.46 -5.16
C VAL A 78 4.86 13.35 -6.34
N ALA A 79 5.91 14.15 -6.19
CA ALA A 79 6.25 15.19 -7.14
C ALA A 79 7.75 15.25 -7.41
N THR A 80 8.11 15.51 -8.67
CA THR A 80 9.45 15.95 -9.07
C THR A 80 9.32 17.15 -10.00
N ARG A 81 9.99 18.26 -9.63
CA ARG A 81 10.06 19.49 -10.44
C ARG A 81 10.49 19.17 -11.86
N PHE A 82 9.86 19.79 -12.86
CA PHE A 82 10.05 19.44 -14.28
C PHE A 82 11.53 19.37 -14.71
N ALA A 83 12.34 20.38 -14.34
CA ALA A 83 13.77 20.44 -14.67
C ALA A 83 14.62 19.31 -14.06
N PHE A 84 14.11 18.61 -13.05
CA PHE A 84 14.79 17.56 -12.29
C PHE A 84 14.23 16.15 -12.57
N ARG A 85 13.21 16.03 -13.45
CA ARG A 85 12.64 14.74 -13.86
C ARG A 85 13.66 13.89 -14.61
N ARG A 86 13.42 12.56 -14.65
CA ARG A 86 14.26 11.55 -15.31
C ARG A 86 15.70 11.45 -14.76
N ARG A 87 15.91 11.89 -13.52
CA ARG A 87 17.18 11.76 -12.77
C ARG A 87 17.14 10.70 -11.66
N GLY A 88 16.07 9.91 -11.59
CA GLY A 88 15.89 8.87 -10.56
C GLY A 88 15.46 9.36 -9.18
N LEU A 89 15.08 10.64 -9.03
CA LEU A 89 14.69 11.24 -7.75
C LEU A 89 13.44 10.58 -7.14
N MET A 90 12.34 10.52 -7.89
CA MET A 90 11.12 9.85 -7.45
C MET A 90 11.38 8.39 -7.08
N SER A 91 12.18 7.68 -7.88
CA SER A 91 12.57 6.31 -7.58
C SER A 91 13.32 6.18 -6.25
N ALA A 92 14.28 7.08 -6.00
CA ALA A 92 15.03 7.09 -4.75
C ALA A 92 14.13 7.39 -3.54
N LEU A 93 13.18 8.32 -3.68
CA LEU A 93 12.22 8.66 -2.63
C LEU A 93 11.27 7.50 -2.33
N LEU A 94 10.62 6.93 -3.35
CA LEU A 94 9.71 5.79 -3.19
C LEU A 94 10.45 4.59 -2.59
N THR A 95 11.60 4.20 -3.14
CA THR A 95 12.38 3.07 -2.60
C THR A 95 12.79 3.31 -1.14
N LYS A 96 13.17 4.53 -0.76
CA LYS A 96 13.46 4.85 0.64
C LYS A 96 12.22 4.71 1.51
N ALA A 97 11.10 5.34 1.14
CA ALA A 97 9.86 5.28 1.91
C ALA A 97 9.34 3.85 2.11
N LEU A 98 9.37 3.02 1.06
CA LEU A 98 8.97 1.62 1.13
C LEU A 98 9.87 0.82 2.10
N ARG A 99 11.19 1.03 2.06
CA ARG A 99 12.13 0.37 2.98
C ARG A 99 11.93 0.81 4.42
N ASP A 100 11.74 2.10 4.65
CA ASP A 100 11.53 2.63 5.99
C ASP A 100 10.23 2.08 6.60
N MET A 101 9.15 1.95 5.80
CA MET A 101 7.90 1.32 6.26
C MET A 101 8.01 -0.20 6.45
N GLU A 102 8.81 -0.89 5.64
CA GLU A 102 9.09 -2.32 5.82
C GLU A 102 9.87 -2.58 7.11
N GLU A 103 10.87 -1.75 7.44
CA GLU A 103 11.60 -1.82 8.72
C GLU A 103 10.67 -1.57 9.91
N GLN A 104 9.67 -0.71 9.74
CA GLN A 104 8.58 -0.48 10.71
C GLN A 104 7.55 -1.62 10.75
N LYS A 105 7.68 -2.64 9.88
CA LYS A 105 6.81 -3.81 9.74
C LYS A 105 5.37 -3.48 9.35
N TYR A 106 5.17 -2.39 8.62
CA TYR A 106 3.87 -2.05 8.07
C TYR A 106 3.47 -3.17 7.10
N PRO A 107 2.24 -3.70 7.16
CA PRO A 107 1.81 -4.77 6.26
C PRO A 107 1.72 -4.29 4.81
N PHE A 108 1.25 -3.06 4.58
CA PHE A 108 1.10 -2.48 3.26
C PHE A 108 1.17 -0.94 3.30
N THR A 109 1.28 -0.35 2.12
CA THR A 109 1.01 1.07 1.84
C THR A 109 0.15 1.15 0.59
N PHE A 110 -0.50 2.28 0.37
CA PHE A 110 -1.43 2.46 -0.74
C PHE A 110 -1.34 3.87 -1.30
N LEU A 111 -1.88 4.04 -2.51
CA LEU A 111 -1.97 5.33 -3.17
C LEU A 111 -3.10 5.40 -4.19
N MET A 112 -3.48 6.63 -4.53
CA MET A 112 -4.29 6.96 -5.69
C MET A 112 -3.31 7.42 -6.78
N PRO A 113 -3.19 6.69 -7.90
CA PRO A 113 -2.18 6.98 -8.90
C PRO A 113 -2.64 8.12 -9.82
N ALA A 114 -1.78 9.13 -10.01
CA ALA A 114 -1.95 10.05 -11.14
C ALA A 114 -1.81 9.33 -12.50
N ASP A 115 -1.00 8.27 -12.55
CA ASP A 115 -0.86 7.32 -13.66
C ASP A 115 -0.31 6.00 -13.09
N GLU A 116 -1.01 4.89 -13.29
CA GLU A 116 -0.59 3.56 -12.81
C GLU A 116 0.81 3.16 -13.29
N ALA A 117 1.21 3.59 -14.49
CA ALA A 117 2.51 3.25 -15.08
C ALA A 117 3.68 3.85 -14.30
N ILE A 118 3.44 4.88 -13.48
CA ILE A 118 4.44 5.47 -12.59
C ILE A 118 4.78 4.52 -11.44
N TYR A 119 3.78 3.82 -10.91
CA TYR A 119 3.87 3.04 -9.67
C TYR A 119 3.98 1.54 -9.90
N THR A 120 3.53 1.03 -11.06
CA THR A 120 3.68 -0.38 -11.46
C THR A 120 5.12 -0.90 -11.38
N PRO A 121 6.17 -0.12 -11.78
CA PRO A 121 7.57 -0.51 -11.59
C PRO A 121 8.03 -0.60 -10.13
N PHE A 122 7.24 -0.05 -9.20
CA PHE A 122 7.47 -0.12 -7.75
C PHE A 122 6.66 -1.25 -7.08
N ASP A 123 6.13 -2.16 -7.90
CA ASP A 123 5.31 -3.31 -7.50
C ASP A 123 3.97 -2.93 -6.83
N PHE A 124 3.52 -1.68 -7.00
CA PHE A 124 2.14 -1.33 -6.72
C PHE A 124 1.22 -2.00 -7.73
N ARG A 125 0.07 -2.46 -7.26
CA ARG A 125 -0.98 -3.04 -8.11
C ARG A 125 -2.33 -2.47 -7.71
N LEU A 126 -3.24 -2.42 -8.67
CA LEU A 126 -4.64 -2.13 -8.40
C LEU A 126 -5.19 -3.08 -7.34
N MET A 127 -6.16 -2.57 -6.58
CA MET A 127 -6.98 -3.36 -5.66
C MET A 127 -8.45 -3.00 -5.88
N GLY A 128 -9.36 -3.96 -5.66
CA GLY A 128 -10.79 -3.69 -5.70
C GLY A 128 -11.19 -2.86 -4.48
N ASN A 129 -11.20 -1.54 -4.63
CA ASN A 129 -11.64 -0.59 -3.60
C ASN A 129 -13.08 -0.19 -3.88
N ASP A 130 -13.98 -0.52 -2.96
CA ASP A 130 -15.34 -0.02 -3.00
C ASP A 130 -15.34 1.44 -2.59
N ASP A 131 -16.13 2.22 -3.32
CA ASP A 131 -16.37 3.61 -3.04
C ASP A 131 -17.83 3.87 -3.42
N GLU A 132 -18.69 4.00 -2.41
CA GLU A 132 -20.10 4.35 -2.57
C GLU A 132 -20.46 5.44 -1.55
N GLU A 133 -21.32 6.38 -1.96
CA GLU A 133 -21.68 7.58 -1.18
C GLU A 133 -22.14 7.28 0.26
N GLY A 134 -22.77 6.12 0.50
CA GLY A 134 -23.25 5.72 1.83
C GLY A 134 -22.21 5.10 2.75
N LEU A 135 -21.07 4.61 2.23
CA LEU A 135 -20.08 3.87 3.03
C LEU A 135 -19.38 4.78 4.05
N SER A 136 -19.26 6.08 3.76
CA SER A 136 -18.67 7.05 4.70
C SER A 136 -19.49 7.23 5.97
N GLU A 137 -20.80 6.99 5.91
CA GLU A 137 -21.72 7.13 7.03
C GLU A 137 -21.78 5.88 7.92
N LEU A 138 -21.31 4.72 7.41
CA LEU A 138 -21.34 3.46 8.16
C LEU A 138 -20.43 3.50 9.39
N SER A 139 -20.91 2.88 10.46
CA SER A 139 -20.13 2.59 11.66
C SER A 139 -19.07 1.51 11.40
N GLN A 140 -18.10 1.38 12.31
CA GLN A 140 -17.11 0.31 12.21
C GLN A 140 -17.74 -1.08 12.38
N GLU A 141 -18.82 -1.19 13.17
CA GLU A 141 -19.57 -2.45 13.29
C GLU A 141 -20.23 -2.83 11.97
N GLU A 142 -20.92 -1.89 11.30
CA GLU A 142 -21.54 -2.13 9.99
C GLU A 142 -20.50 -2.48 8.92
N LEU A 143 -19.38 -1.75 8.84
CA LEU A 143 -18.31 -2.08 7.90
C LEU A 143 -17.73 -3.47 8.14
N SER A 144 -17.63 -3.92 9.40
CA SER A 144 -17.06 -5.23 9.72
C SER A 144 -17.89 -6.43 9.26
N GLU A 145 -19.17 -6.22 8.87
CA GLU A 145 -20.03 -7.29 8.37
C GLU A 145 -19.66 -7.70 6.94
N ASP A 146 -19.24 -6.73 6.11
CA ASP A 146 -19.04 -6.91 4.67
C ASP A 146 -17.60 -6.61 4.19
N TYR A 147 -16.77 -5.94 5.00
CA TYR A 147 -15.42 -5.51 4.61
C TYR A 147 -14.31 -6.15 5.43
N ASP A 148 -13.39 -6.85 4.74
CA ASP A 148 -12.18 -7.38 5.36
C ASP A 148 -11.17 -6.28 5.71
N LEU A 149 -11.10 -5.21 4.92
CA LEU A 149 -10.10 -4.15 5.07
C LEU A 149 -10.74 -2.77 4.93
N TYR A 150 -10.71 -1.95 6.00
CA TYR A 150 -11.25 -0.59 5.97
C TYR A 150 -10.53 0.36 6.92
N THR A 151 -10.58 1.67 6.65
CA THR A 151 -9.97 2.67 7.56
C THR A 151 -10.63 2.63 8.93
N GLU A 152 -9.83 2.55 9.99
CA GLU A 152 -10.29 2.69 11.36
C GLU A 152 -10.55 4.17 11.69
N LYS A 153 -11.81 4.52 11.99
CA LYS A 153 -12.23 5.88 12.38
C LYS A 153 -11.85 6.21 13.83
N ASP A 154 -10.56 6.13 14.16
CA ASP A 154 -10.01 6.44 15.48
C ASP A 154 -9.83 7.96 15.73
N GLU A 155 -9.28 8.33 16.89
CA GLU A 155 -9.00 9.74 17.18
C GLU A 155 -7.97 10.36 16.23
N ALA A 156 -7.04 9.56 15.68
CA ALA A 156 -6.02 10.03 14.75
C ALA A 156 -6.62 10.32 13.38
N TYR A 157 -7.55 9.49 12.92
CA TYR A 157 -8.39 9.73 11.76
C TYR A 157 -9.20 11.01 11.94
N ALA A 158 -9.94 11.16 13.04
CA ALA A 158 -10.80 12.33 13.27
C ALA A 158 -10.01 13.66 13.28
N ARG A 159 -8.78 13.65 13.82
CA ARG A 159 -7.89 14.84 13.78
C ARG A 159 -7.37 15.17 12.39
N ARG A 160 -7.29 14.18 11.50
CA ARG A 160 -6.75 14.30 10.14
C ARG A 160 -7.84 14.43 9.09
N HIS A 161 -9.10 14.20 9.41
CA HIS A 161 -10.18 14.23 8.44
C HIS A 161 -10.40 15.66 7.92
N ILE A 162 -10.47 15.80 6.59
CA ILE A 162 -10.82 17.06 5.93
C ILE A 162 -12.16 16.80 5.23
N ASP A 163 -13.19 17.54 5.65
CA ASP A 163 -14.47 17.53 4.94
C ASP A 163 -14.35 18.42 3.70
N TRP A 164 -14.34 17.80 2.52
CA TRP A 164 -14.15 18.50 1.26
C TRP A 164 -15.13 18.01 0.19
N PRO A 165 -15.82 18.92 -0.51
CA PRO A 165 -16.86 18.57 -1.47
C PRO A 165 -16.22 18.11 -2.78
N GLY A 166 -15.86 16.84 -2.86
CA GLY A 166 -15.33 16.24 -4.08
C GLY A 166 -15.31 14.74 -3.96
N TRP A 167 -16.15 14.07 -4.74
CA TRP A 167 -16.13 12.62 -4.87
C TRP A 167 -15.54 12.29 -6.23
N GLU A 168 -14.30 11.80 -6.25
CA GLU A 168 -13.70 11.18 -7.42
C GLU A 168 -13.39 9.72 -7.10
N SER A 169 -14.28 8.83 -7.55
CA SER A 169 -13.96 7.40 -7.61
C SER A 169 -12.79 7.22 -8.57
N THR A 170 -11.64 6.89 -7.98
CA THR A 170 -10.41 6.63 -8.70
C THR A 170 -9.83 5.31 -8.22
N PRO A 171 -9.20 4.55 -9.14
CA PRO A 171 -8.67 3.24 -8.79
C PRO A 171 -7.53 3.39 -7.78
N MET A 172 -7.59 2.64 -6.70
CA MET A 172 -6.54 2.63 -5.68
C MET A 172 -5.51 1.55 -5.98
N MET A 173 -4.25 1.82 -5.65
CA MET A 173 -3.16 0.85 -5.73
C MET A 173 -2.62 0.52 -4.34
N ILE A 174 -2.28 -0.74 -4.13
CA ILE A 174 -1.65 -1.26 -2.91
C ILE A 174 -0.25 -1.80 -3.21
N ARG A 175 0.64 -1.69 -2.23
CA ARG A 175 1.95 -2.33 -2.20
C ARG A 175 2.11 -3.06 -0.88
N LEU A 176 2.26 -4.39 -0.95
CA LEU A 176 2.65 -5.20 0.21
C LEU A 176 4.04 -4.79 0.66
N LEU A 177 4.26 -4.62 1.96
CA LEU A 177 5.52 -4.12 2.50
C LEU A 177 6.24 -5.18 3.32
N HIS A 178 5.69 -5.57 4.46
CA HIS A 178 6.24 -6.62 5.31
C HIS A 178 5.34 -7.86 5.26
N LEU A 179 5.74 -8.84 4.43
CA LEU A 179 4.95 -10.03 4.14
C LEU A 179 4.45 -10.77 5.40
N PRO A 180 5.28 -11.06 6.42
CA PRO A 180 4.80 -11.75 7.61
C PRO A 180 3.73 -10.99 8.39
N SER A 181 3.73 -9.64 8.36
CA SER A 181 2.66 -8.84 8.97
C SER A 181 1.37 -8.96 8.15
N PHE A 182 1.48 -8.92 6.82
CA PHE A 182 0.32 -8.94 5.94
C PHE A 182 -0.40 -10.30 5.93
N VAL A 183 0.35 -11.39 5.69
CA VAL A 183 -0.26 -12.73 5.52
C VAL A 183 -0.83 -13.29 6.82
N ARG A 184 -0.47 -12.74 7.98
CA ARG A 184 -0.99 -13.17 9.28
C ARG A 184 -2.52 -13.18 9.34
N ARG A 185 -3.18 -12.34 8.54
CA ARG A 185 -4.65 -12.24 8.43
C ARG A 185 -5.26 -12.95 7.23
N ILE A 186 -4.44 -13.65 6.45
CA ILE A 186 -4.88 -14.44 5.31
C ILE A 186 -4.98 -15.89 5.75
N GLY A 187 -6.22 -16.38 5.93
CA GLY A 187 -6.53 -17.77 6.24
C GLY A 187 -6.80 -18.62 5.00
N ALA A 188 -7.23 -19.85 5.23
CA ALA A 188 -7.73 -20.74 4.20
C ALA A 188 -8.93 -21.55 4.70
N GLU A 189 -9.79 -22.00 3.81
CA GLU A 189 -10.98 -22.83 4.14
C GLU A 189 -10.63 -24.10 4.94
N GLN A 190 -9.41 -24.59 4.81
CA GLN A 190 -8.90 -25.79 5.50
C GLN A 190 -7.42 -25.61 5.82
N GLU A 191 -6.95 -26.24 6.90
CA GLU A 191 -5.52 -26.29 7.21
C GLU A 191 -4.72 -26.88 6.04
N GLN A 192 -3.71 -26.13 5.59
CA GLN A 192 -2.89 -26.53 4.46
C GLN A 192 -1.52 -25.85 4.49
N SER A 193 -0.64 -26.29 3.59
CA SER A 193 0.65 -25.64 3.38
C SER A 193 1.11 -25.69 1.93
N LEU A 194 1.90 -24.68 1.55
CA LEU A 194 2.50 -24.54 0.23
C LEU A 194 3.93 -23.98 0.38
N ASN A 195 4.90 -24.56 -0.32
CA ASN A 195 6.22 -23.95 -0.44
C ASN A 195 6.18 -22.91 -1.57
N ILE A 196 6.39 -21.63 -1.24
CA ILE A 196 6.37 -20.51 -2.17
C ILE A 196 7.73 -19.82 -2.18
N GLU A 197 8.20 -19.43 -3.36
CA GLU A 197 9.33 -18.51 -3.49
C GLU A 197 8.82 -17.12 -3.85
N ILE A 198 9.24 -16.13 -3.08
CA ILE A 198 8.88 -14.73 -3.29
C ILE A 198 10.03 -13.97 -3.94
N GLU A 199 9.73 -13.23 -5.00
CA GLU A 199 10.62 -12.23 -5.59
C GLU A 199 10.10 -10.81 -5.31
N ASP A 200 10.91 -10.00 -4.62
CA ASP A 200 10.67 -8.58 -4.38
C ASP A 200 11.95 -7.80 -4.70
N ARG A 201 11.93 -7.00 -5.79
CA ARG A 201 13.12 -6.30 -6.28
C ARG A 201 13.48 -5.07 -5.45
N ILE A 202 12.57 -4.61 -4.60
CA ILE A 202 12.67 -3.31 -3.91
C ILE A 202 12.93 -3.50 -2.42
N LEU A 203 12.26 -4.49 -1.84
CA LEU A 203 12.31 -4.86 -0.43
C LEU A 203 12.95 -6.25 -0.28
N PRO A 204 14.29 -6.33 -0.11
CA PRO A 204 14.99 -7.59 0.03
C PRO A 204 14.47 -8.50 1.14
N GLY A 205 13.91 -7.92 2.21
CA GLY A 205 13.35 -8.65 3.36
C GLY A 205 12.19 -9.60 3.03
N ASN A 206 11.48 -9.36 1.92
CA ASN A 206 10.41 -10.22 1.44
C ASN A 206 10.92 -11.43 0.63
N ASN A 207 12.16 -11.42 0.15
CA ASN A 207 12.67 -12.49 -0.71
C ASN A 207 12.99 -13.75 0.08
N GLY A 208 12.69 -14.90 -0.52
CA GLY A 208 13.08 -16.18 0.02
C GLY A 208 12.17 -17.31 -0.43
N VAL A 209 12.55 -18.53 -0.05
CA VAL A 209 11.68 -19.69 -0.15
C VAL A 209 11.08 -19.94 1.23
N PHE A 210 9.77 -19.91 1.29
CA PHE A 210 9.00 -20.06 2.52
C PHE A 210 8.07 -21.24 2.41
N ARG A 211 7.90 -21.96 3.51
CA ARG A 211 6.72 -22.77 3.75
C ARG A 211 5.65 -21.84 4.31
N TRP A 212 4.55 -21.72 3.56
CA TRP A 212 3.38 -20.94 3.94
C TRP A 212 2.34 -21.88 4.54
N ASP A 213 2.15 -21.82 5.85
CA ASP A 213 1.21 -22.65 6.61
C ASP A 213 -0.04 -21.84 6.94
N PHE A 214 -1.21 -22.41 6.67
CA PHE A 214 -2.52 -21.76 6.85
C PHE A 214 -3.36 -22.48 7.90
N SER A 215 -4.11 -21.70 8.68
CA SER A 215 -5.29 -22.10 9.42
C SER A 215 -6.53 -21.38 8.86
N GLU A 216 -7.71 -21.62 9.45
CA GLU A 216 -8.93 -20.88 9.12
C GLU A 216 -8.84 -19.39 9.49
N GLU A 217 -8.04 -19.02 10.49
CA GLU A 217 -7.99 -17.64 11.01
C GLU A 217 -6.85 -16.80 10.42
N GLY A 218 -5.86 -17.43 9.76
CA GLY A 218 -4.67 -16.72 9.30
C GLY A 218 -3.58 -17.66 8.78
N SER A 219 -2.38 -17.12 8.58
CA SER A 219 -1.26 -17.91 8.08
C SER A 219 0.10 -17.39 8.55
N THR A 220 1.13 -18.21 8.37
CA THR A 220 2.51 -17.87 8.71
C THR A 220 3.48 -18.30 7.62
N LEU A 221 4.56 -17.53 7.47
CA LEU A 221 5.67 -17.85 6.57
C LEU A 221 6.88 -18.27 7.40
N SER A 222 7.40 -19.46 7.12
CA SER A 222 8.64 -19.96 7.74
C SER A 222 9.67 -20.27 6.65
N ALA A 223 10.90 -19.78 6.82
CA ALA A 223 11.98 -20.05 5.87
C ALA A 223 12.20 -21.57 5.72
N THR A 224 12.37 -22.06 4.50
CA THR A 224 12.55 -23.49 4.22
C THR A 224 13.63 -23.73 3.17
N ALA A 225 14.28 -24.89 3.26
CA ALA A 225 15.23 -25.37 2.25
C ALA A 225 14.55 -26.27 1.19
N SER A 226 13.25 -26.56 1.35
CA SER A 226 12.47 -27.33 0.39
C SER A 226 12.36 -26.60 -0.95
N LYS A 227 12.20 -27.36 -2.04
CA LYS A 227 11.95 -26.78 -3.36
C LYS A 227 10.61 -26.02 -3.36
N PRO A 228 10.54 -24.81 -3.93
CA PRO A 228 9.28 -24.10 -4.08
C PRO A 228 8.37 -24.82 -5.07
N GLU A 229 7.09 -24.85 -4.77
CA GLU A 229 6.02 -25.36 -5.62
C GLU A 229 5.56 -24.31 -6.62
N ILE A 230 5.71 -23.03 -6.28
CA ILE A 230 5.46 -21.88 -7.16
C ILE A 230 6.42 -20.73 -6.83
N ARG A 231 6.82 -19.97 -7.84
CA ARG A 231 7.55 -18.71 -7.70
C ARG A 231 6.60 -17.55 -7.99
N VAL A 232 6.49 -16.57 -7.11
CA VAL A 232 5.53 -15.47 -7.24
C VAL A 232 6.24 -14.15 -6.97
N SER A 233 6.01 -13.13 -7.81
CA SER A 233 6.48 -11.79 -7.50
C SER A 233 5.62 -11.18 -6.40
N ILE A 234 6.18 -10.29 -5.58
CA ILE A 234 5.39 -9.61 -4.53
C ILE A 234 4.18 -8.87 -5.08
N ALA A 235 4.28 -8.39 -6.32
CA ALA A 235 3.21 -7.70 -6.99
C ALA A 235 2.07 -8.66 -7.39
N ASP A 236 2.41 -9.81 -7.99
CA ASP A 236 1.40 -10.82 -8.35
C ASP A 236 0.74 -11.41 -7.11
N LEU A 237 1.49 -11.59 -6.00
CA LEU A 237 0.93 -12.00 -4.72
C LEU A 237 -0.03 -10.94 -4.16
N GLY A 238 0.32 -9.65 -4.25
CA GLY A 238 -0.57 -8.55 -3.89
C GLY A 238 -1.87 -8.56 -4.71
N SER A 239 -1.76 -8.70 -6.03
CA SER A 239 -2.94 -8.79 -6.90
C SER A 239 -3.81 -10.01 -6.59
N PHE A 240 -3.21 -11.18 -6.34
CA PHE A 240 -3.95 -12.38 -5.94
C PHE A 240 -4.67 -12.19 -4.60
N LEU A 241 -3.97 -11.69 -3.57
CA LEU A 241 -4.53 -11.51 -2.24
C LEU A 241 -5.60 -10.41 -2.17
N CYS A 242 -5.57 -9.45 -3.10
CA CYS A 242 -6.60 -8.41 -3.25
C CYS A 242 -7.69 -8.78 -4.28
N GLY A 243 -7.78 -10.05 -4.71
CA GLY A 243 -8.84 -10.53 -5.60
C GLY A 243 -8.73 -10.11 -7.07
N MET A 244 -7.63 -9.45 -7.46
CA MET A 244 -7.41 -8.98 -8.83
C MET A 244 -6.85 -10.06 -9.77
N LEU A 245 -6.35 -11.16 -9.22
CA LEU A 245 -5.95 -12.36 -9.95
C LEU A 245 -6.54 -13.58 -9.27
N GLY A 246 -7.08 -14.50 -10.07
CA GLY A 246 -7.40 -15.85 -9.65
C GLY A 246 -6.15 -16.72 -9.48
N PRO A 247 -6.24 -17.84 -8.75
CA PRO A 247 -5.14 -18.78 -8.59
C PRO A 247 -4.50 -19.20 -9.92
N GLU A 248 -5.31 -19.50 -10.94
CA GLU A 248 -4.89 -19.94 -12.26
C GLU A 248 -4.21 -18.86 -13.11
N GLU A 249 -4.35 -17.59 -12.75
CA GLU A 249 -3.78 -16.45 -13.46
C GLU A 249 -2.36 -16.12 -13.00
N LEU A 250 -1.89 -16.72 -11.90
CA LEU A 250 -0.56 -16.48 -11.36
C LEU A 250 0.53 -16.90 -12.35
N PRO A 251 1.40 -15.96 -12.82
CA PRO A 251 2.40 -16.26 -13.85
C PRO A 251 3.39 -17.36 -13.46
N GLY A 252 3.63 -17.55 -12.16
CA GLY A 252 4.51 -18.58 -11.60
C GLY A 252 4.08 -20.02 -11.87
N LEU A 253 2.80 -20.26 -12.16
CA LEU A 253 2.27 -21.61 -12.36
C LEU A 253 2.86 -22.32 -13.58
N LYS A 254 3.31 -21.58 -14.59
CA LYS A 254 3.92 -22.13 -15.81
C LYS A 254 5.18 -22.97 -15.51
N ASP A 255 5.85 -22.67 -14.40
CA ASP A 255 7.09 -23.29 -13.97
C ASP A 255 6.87 -24.31 -12.83
N ALA A 256 5.62 -24.50 -12.37
CA ALA A 256 5.28 -25.43 -11.31
C ALA A 256 5.28 -26.89 -11.80
N GLU A 257 5.81 -27.82 -10.99
CA GLU A 257 5.81 -29.26 -11.35
C GLU A 257 4.42 -29.88 -11.36
N ASN A 258 3.54 -29.41 -10.46
CA ASN A 258 2.16 -29.87 -10.34
C ASN A 258 1.20 -28.68 -10.20
N PRO A 259 0.96 -27.92 -11.29
CA PRO A 259 0.22 -26.66 -11.25
C PRO A 259 -1.22 -26.84 -10.75
N GLN A 260 -1.88 -27.95 -11.10
CA GLN A 260 -3.26 -28.22 -10.66
C GLN A 260 -3.37 -28.34 -9.13
N SER A 261 -2.41 -29.01 -8.49
CA SER A 261 -2.38 -29.12 -7.02
C SER A 261 -2.05 -27.78 -6.34
N VAL A 262 -1.29 -26.90 -7.00
CA VAL A 262 -1.03 -25.54 -6.49
C VAL A 262 -2.29 -24.69 -6.61
N ILE A 263 -2.97 -24.70 -7.77
CA ILE A 263 -4.24 -24.00 -8.01
C ILE A 263 -5.30 -24.42 -6.99
N GLU A 264 -5.47 -25.72 -6.75
CA GLU A 264 -6.45 -26.23 -5.78
C GLU A 264 -6.21 -25.71 -4.36
N ARG A 265 -4.94 -25.62 -3.92
CA ARG A 265 -4.60 -25.11 -2.59
C ARG A 265 -4.71 -23.59 -2.49
N LEU A 266 -4.26 -22.87 -3.51
CA LEU A 266 -4.42 -21.42 -3.59
C LEU A 266 -5.90 -21.01 -3.70
N GLY A 267 -6.73 -21.78 -4.39
CA GLY A 267 -8.18 -21.54 -4.48
C GLY A 267 -8.93 -21.70 -3.16
N ARG A 268 -8.32 -22.30 -2.13
CA ARG A 268 -8.86 -22.35 -0.76
C ARG A 268 -8.39 -21.20 0.12
N VAL A 269 -7.46 -20.38 -0.36
CA VAL A 269 -6.97 -19.22 0.39
C VAL A 269 -8.06 -18.17 0.41
N GLN A 270 -8.38 -17.66 1.60
CA GLN A 270 -9.35 -16.59 1.77
C GLN A 270 -8.68 -15.26 1.43
N VAL A 271 -8.68 -14.92 0.13
CA VAL A 271 -8.29 -13.60 -0.37
C VAL A 271 -9.15 -12.50 0.29
N ILE A 272 -8.67 -11.27 0.27
CA ILE A 272 -9.36 -10.14 0.87
C ILE A 272 -10.62 -9.85 0.06
N ASP A 273 -11.77 -9.88 0.72
CA ASP A 273 -13.06 -9.55 0.15
C ASP A 273 -13.62 -8.30 0.84
N GLY A 274 -14.07 -7.33 0.04
CA GLY A 274 -14.43 -6.00 0.55
C GLY A 274 -13.23 -5.19 1.05
N ILE A 275 -12.71 -4.28 0.22
CA ILE A 275 -11.75 -3.25 0.62
C ILE A 275 -12.45 -1.90 0.53
N TYR A 276 -12.49 -1.16 1.63
CA TYR A 276 -13.05 0.20 1.68
C TYR A 276 -12.02 1.19 2.23
N ILE A 277 -11.40 1.93 1.33
CA ILE A 277 -10.49 3.03 1.64
C ILE A 277 -11.08 4.31 1.05
N ASN A 278 -11.63 5.15 1.93
CA ASN A 278 -12.20 6.45 1.57
C ASN A 278 -11.34 7.59 2.14
N GLU A 279 -10.13 7.71 1.61
CA GLU A 279 -9.17 8.77 1.94
C GLU A 279 -8.94 9.70 0.75
N THR A 280 -9.95 9.88 -0.10
CA THR A 280 -9.86 10.72 -1.29
C THR A 280 -9.92 12.22 -0.98
N VAL A 281 -10.07 12.62 0.29
CA VAL A 281 -10.02 14.03 0.76
C VAL A 281 -9.51 14.20 2.20
#